data_AF-A0A2D8LGV4-F1
#
_entry.id   AF-A0A2D8LGV4-F1
#
_cell.length_a   1.000
_cell.length_b   1.000
_cell.length_c   1.000
_cell.angle_alpha   90.00
_cell.angle_beta   90.00
_cell.angle_gamma   90.00
#
_symmetry.space_group_name_H-M   'P 1'
#
loop_
_entity.id
_entity.type
_entity.pdbx_description
1 polymer ?
#
loop_
_entity_poly.entity_id
_entity_poly.type
_entity_poly.pdbx_seq_one_letter_code
_entity_poly.pdbx_strand_id
1 'polypeptide(L)'
;MENRRNNLRMYLIIISIVWFLSLFPALFLAMFSPMMFDAPGATSSAWTIAVASALLSYPVVVVLIIILSWVFFAKQKHKAALILSLVPAVWILLNVFLWVAIEIFCDGSFTC
;
A
#
# COMPACT_ATOMS: atom_id res chain seq x y z
N MET A 1 19.28 15.62 -23.19
CA MET A 1 19.06 15.16 -21.80
C MET A 1 17.75 15.70 -21.20
N GLU A 2 17.31 16.90 -21.60
CA GLU A 2 16.01 17.50 -21.22
C GLU A 2 14.81 16.56 -21.41
N ASN A 3 14.73 15.88 -22.56
CA ASN A 3 13.58 15.04 -22.91
C ASN A 3 13.39 13.84 -21.95
N ARG A 4 14.49 13.20 -21.50
CA ARG A 4 14.42 12.09 -20.52
C ARG A 4 13.94 12.57 -19.14
N ARG A 5 14.35 13.77 -18.73
CA ARG A 5 13.93 14.37 -17.46
C ARG A 5 12.44 14.71 -17.47
N ASN A 6 11.93 15.23 -18.59
CA ASN A 6 10.52 15.55 -18.76
C ASN A 6 9.65 14.30 -18.78
N ASN A 7 10.09 13.23 -19.44
CA ASN A 7 9.39 11.94 -19.45
C ASN A 7 9.32 11.32 -18.03
N LEU A 8 10.42 11.36 -17.28
CA LEU A 8 10.45 10.90 -15.88
C LEU A 8 9.51 11.72 -14.99
N ARG A 9 9.49 13.04 -15.17
CA ARG A 9 8.58 13.92 -14.41
C ARG A 9 7.12 13.61 -14.74
N MET A 10 6.79 13.43 -16.02
CA MET A 10 5.44 13.09 -16.46
C MET A 10 5.01 11.73 -15.90
N TYR A 11 5.90 10.73 -15.93
CA TYR A 11 5.67 9.42 -15.29
C TYR A 11 5.40 9.55 -13.79
N LEU A 12 6.20 10.32 -13.06
CA LEU A 12 6.01 10.53 -11.63
C LEU A 12 4.71 11.27 -11.28
N ILE A 13 4.26 12.18 -12.15
CA ILE A 13 2.96 12.84 -11.98
C ILE A 13 1.83 11.81 -12.17
N ILE A 14 1.87 11.05 -13.25
CA ILE A 14 0.84 10.03 -13.56
C ILE A 14 0.77 9.01 -12.43
N ILE A 15 1.91 8.45 -12.00
CA ILE A 15 1.94 7.44 -10.93
C ILE A 15 1.47 8.04 -9.60
N SER A 16 1.80 9.30 -9.29
CA SER A 16 1.32 9.97 -8.07
C SER A 16 -0.20 10.14 -8.09
N ILE A 17 -0.78 10.49 -9.24
CA ILE A 17 -2.24 10.61 -9.40
C ILE A 17 -2.91 9.25 -9.22
N VAL A 18 -2.37 8.19 -9.83
CA VAL A 18 -2.88 6.82 -9.67
C VAL A 18 -2.83 6.39 -8.20
N TRP A 19 -1.70 6.62 -7.53
CA TRP A 19 -1.55 6.29 -6.11
C TRP A 19 -2.47 7.13 -5.22
N PHE A 20 -2.65 8.41 -5.53
CA PHE A 20 -3.56 9.28 -4.82
C PHE A 20 -5.02 8.83 -4.98
N LEU A 21 -5.45 8.47 -6.19
CA LEU A 21 -6.77 7.89 -6.43
C LEU A 21 -6.97 6.56 -5.67
N SER A 22 -5.92 5.74 -5.57
CA SER A 22 -5.98 4.48 -4.81
C SER A 22 -6.17 4.67 -3.30
N LEU A 23 -5.93 5.87 -2.75
CA LEU A 23 -6.21 6.16 -1.35
C LEU A 23 -7.70 6.09 -1.04
N PHE A 24 -8.57 6.44 -1.97
CA PHE A 24 -10.00 6.45 -1.74
C PHE A 24 -10.57 5.05 -1.40
N PRO A 25 -10.37 4.01 -2.22
CA PRO A 25 -10.77 2.65 -1.84
C PRO A 25 -10.00 2.13 -0.63
N ALA A 26 -8.73 2.50 -0.47
CA ALA A 26 -7.94 2.03 0.67
C ALA A 26 -8.41 2.59 2.01
N LEU A 27 -8.75 3.88 2.08
CA LEU A 27 -9.32 4.49 3.29
C LEU A 27 -10.68 3.89 3.62
N PHE A 28 -11.49 3.63 2.60
CA PHE A 28 -12.76 2.93 2.77
C PHE A 28 -12.55 1.56 3.40
N LEU A 29 -11.64 0.73 2.85
CA LEU A 29 -11.30 -0.58 3.43
C LEU A 29 -10.72 -0.46 4.85
N ALA A 30 -9.84 0.51 5.08
CA ALA A 30 -9.23 0.74 6.40
C ALA A 30 -10.28 1.08 7.47
N MET A 31 -11.34 1.81 7.12
CA MET A 31 -12.45 2.09 8.05
C MET A 31 -13.20 0.83 8.49
N PHE A 32 -13.28 -0.20 7.65
CA PHE A 32 -13.91 -1.49 7.99
C PHE A 32 -12.94 -2.47 8.67
N SER A 33 -11.64 -2.18 8.68
CA SER A 33 -10.65 -3.07 9.32
C SER A 33 -10.92 -3.39 10.80
N PRO A 34 -11.49 -2.49 11.65
CA PRO A 34 -11.79 -2.83 13.03
C PRO A 34 -12.89 -3.89 13.17
N MET A 35 -13.83 -3.96 12.23
CA MET A 35 -14.92 -4.96 12.26
C MET A 35 -14.40 -6.39 12.10
N MET A 36 -13.17 -6.58 11.59
CA MET A 36 -12.53 -7.89 11.53
C MET A 36 -12.28 -8.47 12.93
N PHE A 37 -12.21 -7.63 13.96
CA PHE A 37 -11.99 -8.04 15.35
C PHE A 37 -13.27 -8.31 16.14
N ASP A 38 -14.45 -8.10 15.55
CA ASP A 38 -15.73 -8.46 16.20
C ASP A 38 -15.93 -9.99 16.27
N ALA A 39 -15.17 -10.76 15.49
CA ALA A 39 -15.21 -12.22 15.54
C ALA A 39 -14.53 -12.77 16.82
N PRO A 40 -15.14 -13.74 17.52
CA PRO A 40 -14.61 -14.28 18.77
C PRO A 40 -13.27 -14.99 18.53
N GLY A 41 -12.18 -14.52 19.14
CA GLY A 41 -10.82 -15.07 18.95
C GLY A 41 -10.01 -14.39 17.85
N ALA A 42 -10.55 -13.41 17.13
CA ALA A 42 -9.82 -12.64 16.13
C ALA A 42 -8.66 -11.80 16.71
N THR A 43 -8.73 -11.46 18.01
CA THR A 43 -7.69 -10.71 18.72
C THR A 43 -6.44 -11.55 19.05
N SER A 44 -6.55 -12.88 19.03
CA SER A 44 -5.39 -13.79 19.18
C SER A 44 -4.78 -14.20 17.83
N SER A 45 -5.50 -14.01 16.72
CA SER A 45 -5.03 -14.38 15.39
C SER A 45 -3.98 -13.42 14.87
N ALA A 46 -2.75 -13.91 14.73
CA ALA A 46 -1.64 -13.14 14.14
C ALA A 46 -1.95 -12.70 12.70
N TRP A 47 -2.72 -13.49 11.95
CA TRP A 47 -3.08 -13.19 10.56
C TRP A 47 -4.09 -12.05 10.45
N THR A 48 -5.12 -12.04 11.32
CA THR A 48 -6.13 -10.97 11.34
C THR A 48 -5.49 -9.63 11.74
N ILE A 49 -4.58 -9.65 12.72
CA ILE A 49 -3.79 -8.47 13.10
C ILE A 49 -2.90 -8.00 11.94
N ALA A 50 -2.25 -8.93 11.23
CA ALA A 50 -1.41 -8.60 10.08
C ALA A 50 -2.21 -7.94 8.95
N VAL A 51 -3.40 -8.45 8.61
CA VAL A 51 -4.25 -7.84 7.56
C VAL A 51 -4.76 -6.46 7.99
N ALA A 52 -5.29 -6.34 9.21
CA ALA A 52 -5.79 -5.05 9.69
C ALA A 52 -4.69 -3.98 9.72
N SER A 53 -3.50 -4.33 10.22
CA SER A 53 -2.35 -3.42 10.22
C SER A 53 -1.84 -3.09 8.81
N ALA A 54 -1.88 -4.04 7.87
CA ALA A 54 -1.52 -3.80 6.47
C ALA A 54 -2.51 -2.85 5.77
N LEU A 55 -3.82 -2.98 6.02
CA LEU A 55 -4.87 -2.09 5.53
C LEU A 55 -4.71 -0.66 6.09
N LEU A 56 -4.50 -0.54 7.40
CA LEU A 56 -4.33 0.75 8.07
C LEU A 56 -3.03 1.46 7.66
N SER A 57 -1.95 0.72 7.46
CA SER A 57 -0.64 1.28 7.08
C SER A 57 -0.55 1.70 5.62
N TYR A 58 -1.28 1.04 4.71
CA TYR A 58 -1.25 1.37 3.27
C TYR A 58 -1.47 2.86 2.96
N PRO A 59 -2.54 3.54 3.42
CA PRO A 59 -2.75 4.94 3.09
C PRO A 59 -1.62 5.85 3.59
N VAL A 60 -1.03 5.53 4.74
CA VAL A 60 0.12 6.25 5.30
C VAL A 60 1.36 6.04 4.43
N VAL A 61 1.64 4.78 4.05
CA VAL A 61 2.78 4.41 3.18
C VAL A 61 2.67 5.10 1.82
N VAL A 62 1.49 5.10 1.21
CA VAL A 62 1.25 5.75 -0.10
C VAL A 62 1.61 7.23 -0.04
N VAL A 63 1.11 7.97 0.97
CA VAL A 63 1.38 9.41 1.11
C VAL A 63 2.87 9.66 1.32
N LEU A 64 3.52 8.90 2.21
CA LEU A 64 4.96 9.02 2.47
C LEU A 64 5.78 8.77 1.20
N ILE A 65 5.43 7.74 0.42
CA ILE A 65 6.14 7.37 -0.79
C ILE A 65 5.97 8.41 -1.91
N ILE A 66 4.77 8.99 -2.07
CA ILE A 66 4.56 10.09 -3.01
C ILE A 66 5.53 11.24 -2.66
N ILE A 67 5.55 11.68 -1.41
CA ILE A 67 6.43 12.77 -0.95
C ILE A 67 7.91 12.41 -1.19
N LEU A 68 8.33 11.22 -0.75
CA LEU A 68 9.72 10.76 -0.89
C LEU A 68 10.14 10.67 -2.37
N SER A 69 9.27 10.17 -3.25
CA SER A 69 9.56 10.06 -4.68
C SER A 69 9.90 11.43 -5.31
N TRP A 70 9.14 12.46 -4.95
CA TRP A 70 9.40 13.84 -5.39
C TRP A 70 10.68 14.44 -4.78
N VAL A 71 10.97 14.15 -3.51
CA VAL A 71 12.22 14.58 -2.85
C VAL A 71 13.45 13.95 -3.53
N PHE A 72 13.40 12.65 -3.84
CA PHE A 72 14.49 11.97 -4.55
C PHE A 72 14.62 12.43 -6.01
N PHE A 73 13.50 12.78 -6.66
CA PHE A 73 13.52 13.42 -7.98
C PHE A 73 14.23 14.78 -7.93
N ALA A 74 13.95 15.62 -6.92
CA ALA A 74 14.61 16.90 -6.72
C ALA A 74 16.14 16.75 -6.47
N LYS A 75 16.56 15.68 -5.80
CA LYS A 75 17.98 15.33 -5.58
C LYS A 75 18.68 14.70 -6.81
N GLN A 76 18.03 14.69 -7.98
CA GLN A 76 18.50 14.06 -9.23
C GLN A 76 18.80 12.55 -9.12
N LYS A 77 18.25 11.87 -8.09
CA LYS A 77 18.38 10.43 -7.91
C LYS A 77 17.23 9.71 -8.62
N HIS A 78 17.18 9.81 -9.95
CA HIS A 78 16.06 9.32 -10.76
C HIS A 78 15.77 7.82 -10.59
N LYS A 79 16.80 6.98 -10.42
CA LYS A 79 16.62 5.54 -10.16
C LYS A 79 15.89 5.28 -8.83
N ALA A 80 16.25 6.02 -7.79
CA ALA A 80 15.63 5.89 -6.47
C ALA A 80 14.16 6.34 -6.48
N ALA A 81 13.86 7.45 -7.17
CA ALA A 81 12.48 7.93 -7.32
C ALA A 81 11.58 6.89 -8.03
N LEU A 82 12.09 6.21 -9.06
CA LEU A 82 11.36 5.13 -9.72
C LEU A 82 11.14 3.92 -8.81
N ILE A 83 12.17 3.47 -8.08
CA ILE A 83 12.04 2.33 -7.14
C ILE A 83 11.03 2.68 -6.04
N LEU A 84 11.10 3.88 -5.47
CA LEU A 84 10.15 4.36 -4.47
C LEU A 84 8.73 4.36 -5.03
N SER A 85 8.52 4.80 -6.26
CA SER A 85 7.18 4.80 -6.88
C SER A 85 6.53 3.42 -7.04
N LEU A 86 7.32 2.33 -6.96
CA LEU A 86 6.83 0.95 -7.02
C LEU A 86 6.48 0.37 -5.64
N VAL A 87 6.92 1.00 -4.55
CA VAL A 87 6.64 0.53 -3.18
C VAL A 87 5.14 0.36 -2.91
N PRO A 88 4.23 1.25 -3.34
CA PRO A 88 2.81 1.08 -3.08
C PRO A 88 2.24 -0.13 -3.82
N ALA A 89 2.73 -0.43 -5.03
CA ALA A 89 2.35 -1.65 -5.76
C ALA A 89 2.75 -2.91 -5.00
N VAL A 90 3.97 -2.93 -4.44
CA VAL A 90 4.44 -4.04 -3.60
C VAL A 90 3.56 -4.19 -2.35
N TRP A 91 3.11 -3.07 -1.76
CA TRP A 91 2.23 -3.11 -0.61
C TRP A 91 0.84 -3.67 -0.93
N ILE A 92 0.30 -3.36 -2.12
CA ILE A 92 -0.95 -4.00 -2.60
C ILE A 92 -0.75 -5.51 -2.72
N LEU A 93 0.34 -5.95 -3.35
CA LEU A 93 0.64 -7.38 -3.50
C LEU A 93 0.76 -8.09 -2.15
N LEU A 94 1.37 -7.45 -1.17
CA LEU A 94 1.48 -7.96 0.20
C LEU A 94 0.10 -8.07 0.86
N ASN A 95 -0.77 -7.09 0.69
CA ASN A 95 -2.14 -7.16 1.19
C ASN A 95 -2.92 -8.33 0.55
N VAL A 96 -2.86 -8.47 -0.77
CA VAL A 96 -3.50 -9.59 -1.49
C VAL A 96 -2.96 -10.93 -1.00
N PHE A 97 -1.65 -11.04 -0.80
CA PHE A 97 -1.02 -12.25 -0.27
C PHE A 97 -1.54 -12.60 1.13
N LEU A 98 -1.66 -11.63 2.03
CA LEU A 98 -2.19 -11.87 3.38
C LEU A 98 -3.67 -12.31 3.34
N TRP A 99 -4.48 -11.73 2.46
CA TRP A 99 -5.87 -12.18 2.26
C TRP A 99 -5.94 -13.62 1.79
N VAL A 100 -5.13 -13.99 0.80
CA VAL A 100 -5.04 -15.38 0.30
C VAL A 100 -4.51 -16.33 1.38
N ALA A 101 -3.58 -15.88 2.23
CA ALA A 101 -3.08 -16.68 3.34
C ALA A 101 -4.20 -16.99 4.36
N ILE A 102 -5.06 -16.02 4.69
CA ILE A 102 -6.22 -16.28 5.56
C ILE A 102 -7.17 -17.30 4.93
N GLU A 103 -7.44 -17.20 3.63
CA GLU A 103 -8.31 -18.15 2.92
C GLU A 103 -7.75 -19.58 3.00
N ILE A 104 -6.44 -19.75 2.80
CA ILE A 104 -5.80 -21.08 2.75
C ILE A 104 -5.56 -21.67 4.14
N PHE A 105 -5.09 -20.86 5.10
CA PHE A 105 -4.67 -21.34 6.42
C PHE A 105 -5.79 -21.31 7.46
N CYS A 106 -6.75 -20.39 7.32
CA CYS A 106 -7.84 -20.21 8.28
C CYS A 106 -9.22 -20.60 7.72
N ASP A 107 -9.28 -21.20 6.51
CA ASP A 107 -10.51 -21.62 5.84
C ASP A 107 -11.53 -20.47 5.70
N GLY A 108 -11.02 -19.25 5.50
CA GLY A 108 -11.81 -18.02 5.45
C GLY A 108 -12.29 -17.49 6.81
N SER A 109 -11.92 -18.13 7.93
CA SER A 109 -12.21 -17.62 9.27
C SER A 109 -11.14 -16.64 9.76
N PHE A 110 -11.55 -15.61 10.50
CA PHE A 110 -10.63 -14.70 11.20
C PHE A 110 -10.05 -15.30 12.48
N THR A 111 -10.42 -16.53 12.82
CA THR A 111 -9.90 -17.30 13.96
C THR A 111 -8.91 -18.35 13.47
N CYS A 112 -7.66 -17.94 13.53
CA CYS A 112 -6.49 -18.79 13.65
C CYS A 112 -5.82 -18.43 14.99
#